data_AF-A0A0B1ZVU3-F1
#
_entry.id   AF-A0A0B1ZVU3-F1
#
_cell.length_a   1.000
_cell.length_b   1.000
_cell.length_c   1.000
_cell.angle_alpha   90.00
_cell.angle_beta   90.00
_cell.angle_gamma   90.00
#
_symmetry.space_group_name_H-M   'P 1'
#
loop_
_entity.id
_entity.type
_entity.pdbx_description
1 polymer ?
#
loop_
_entity_poly.entity_id
_entity_poly.type
_entity_poly.pdbx_seq_one_letter_code
_entity_poly.pdbx_strand_id
1 'polypeptide(L)'
;MDHFEALLQRAARAVNAAAVACQAWEDGGDPDPVSDTAWEADGATLEALEAVAGIDLTLSLDSYPETRLGRLVMAVRLLVLAGTDEGGQSTDLEMAARLLALAIEA
;
A
#
# COMPACT_ATOMS: atom_id res chain seq x y z
N MET A 1 -12.13 12.65 11.72
CA MET A 1 -11.05 11.71 12.06
C MET A 1 -11.33 10.35 11.43
N ASP A 2 -12.60 9.92 11.42
CA ASP A 2 -13.06 8.61 10.93
C ASP A 2 -12.83 8.30 9.43
N HIS A 3 -12.75 9.29 8.55
CA HIS A 3 -12.65 9.02 7.10
C HIS A 3 -11.27 8.51 6.67
N PHE A 4 -10.20 9.14 7.15
CA PHE A 4 -8.82 8.77 6.78
C PHE A 4 -8.44 7.41 7.37
N GLU A 5 -8.86 7.14 8.60
CA GLU A 5 -8.63 5.86 9.26
C GLU A 5 -9.31 4.72 8.49
N ALA A 6 -10.55 4.92 8.02
CA ALA A 6 -11.25 3.94 7.21
C ALA A 6 -10.52 3.65 5.88
N LEU A 7 -9.94 4.68 5.24
CA LEU A 7 -9.13 4.52 4.03
C LEU A 7 -7.83 3.77 4.30
N LEU A 8 -7.12 4.10 5.38
CA LEU A 8 -5.91 3.39 5.80
C LEU A 8 -6.19 1.92 6.13
N GLN A 9 -7.30 1.63 6.82
CA GLN A 9 -7.73 0.27 7.11
C GLN A 9 -8.10 -0.51 5.82
N ARG A 10 -8.74 0.15 4.86
CA ARG A 10 -9.05 -0.45 3.56
C ARG A 10 -7.78 -0.78 2.80
N ALA A 11 -6.84 0.16 2.73
CA ALA A 11 -5.52 -0.06 2.15
C ALA A 11 -4.78 -1.22 2.84
N ALA A 12 -4.81 -1.28 4.18
CA ALA A 12 -4.13 -2.34 4.92
C ALA A 12 -4.67 -3.73 4.56
N ARG A 13 -5.99 -3.86 4.45
CA ARG A 13 -6.64 -5.11 4.04
C ARG A 13 -6.27 -5.51 2.60
N ALA A 14 -6.32 -4.56 1.67
CA ALA A 14 -6.00 -4.81 0.27
C ALA A 14 -4.53 -5.22 0.08
N VAL A 15 -3.60 -4.49 0.70
CA VAL A 15 -2.16 -4.81 0.67
C VAL A 15 -1.88 -6.17 1.30
N ASN A 16 -2.54 -6.51 2.40
CA ASN A 16 -2.39 -7.83 3.01
C ASN A 16 -2.96 -8.95 2.11
N ALA A 17 -4.06 -8.72 1.41
CA ALA A 17 -4.58 -9.67 0.43
C ALA A 17 -3.60 -9.89 -0.73
N ALA A 18 -2.99 -8.81 -1.24
CA ALA A 18 -1.95 -8.87 -2.25
C ALA A 18 -0.70 -9.63 -1.77
N ALA A 19 -0.26 -9.40 -0.53
CA ALA A 19 0.84 -10.13 0.09
C ALA A 19 0.56 -11.65 0.12
N VAL A 20 -0.65 -12.04 0.54
CA VAL A 20 -1.08 -13.45 0.60
C VAL A 20 -1.14 -14.08 -0.79
N ALA A 21 -1.69 -13.38 -1.78
CA ALA A 21 -1.76 -13.87 -3.16
C ALA A 21 -0.35 -14.03 -3.77
N CYS A 22 0.51 -13.04 -3.57
CA CYS A 22 1.90 -13.06 -4.03
C CYS A 22 2.66 -14.23 -3.39
N GLN A 23 2.57 -14.41 -2.06
CA GLN A 23 3.20 -15.53 -1.36
C GLN A 23 2.68 -16.88 -1.87
N ALA A 24 1.38 -17.01 -2.08
CA ALA A 24 0.80 -18.24 -2.62
C ALA A 24 1.33 -18.56 -4.02
N TRP A 25 1.52 -17.54 -4.87
CA TRP A 25 2.13 -17.71 -6.19
C TRP A 25 3.63 -18.03 -6.12
N GLU A 26 4.38 -17.37 -5.24
CA GLU A 26 5.79 -17.68 -4.96
C GLU A 26 5.98 -19.15 -4.53
N ASP A 27 5.00 -19.71 -3.81
CA ASP A 27 4.95 -21.11 -3.39
C ASP A 27 4.47 -22.08 -4.51
N GLY A 28 4.29 -21.59 -5.74
CA GLY A 28 3.86 -22.36 -6.91
C GLY A 28 2.35 -22.47 -7.10
N GLY A 29 1.58 -21.60 -6.46
CA GLY A 29 0.13 -21.51 -6.56
C GLY A 29 -0.38 -20.81 -7.83
N ASP A 30 -1.67 -20.48 -7.81
CA ASP A 30 -2.37 -19.85 -8.92
C ASP A 30 -1.92 -18.37 -9.09
N PRO A 31 -1.48 -17.95 -10.29
CA PRO A 31 -1.13 -16.55 -10.55
C PRO A 31 -2.35 -15.62 -10.70
N ASP A 32 -3.55 -16.13 -11.01
CA ASP A 32 -4.71 -15.30 -11.33
C ASP A 32 -5.05 -14.28 -10.21
N PRO A 33 -5.04 -14.67 -8.91
CA PRO A 33 -5.33 -13.74 -7.81
C PRO A 33 -4.29 -12.62 -7.63
N VAL A 34 -3.06 -12.77 -8.14
CA VAL A 34 -1.97 -11.81 -7.91
C VAL A 34 -2.29 -10.48 -8.58
N SER A 35 -2.73 -10.51 -9.84
CA SER A 35 -3.02 -9.28 -10.59
C SER A 35 -4.20 -8.50 -9.99
N ASP A 36 -5.27 -9.21 -9.61
CA ASP A 36 -6.47 -8.57 -9.07
C ASP A 36 -6.20 -7.91 -7.72
N THR A 37 -5.50 -8.62 -6.83
CA THR A 37 -5.16 -8.10 -5.50
C THR A 37 -4.11 -6.99 -5.57
N ALA A 38 -3.15 -7.07 -6.50
CA ALA A 38 -2.19 -6.00 -6.75
C ALA A 38 -2.88 -4.69 -7.18
N TRP A 39 -3.85 -4.76 -8.10
CA TRP A 39 -4.62 -3.59 -8.51
C TRP A 39 -5.42 -3.01 -7.34
N GLU A 40 -6.09 -3.84 -6.56
CA GLU A 40 -6.84 -3.35 -5.38
C GLU A 40 -5.92 -2.68 -4.35
N ALA A 41 -4.75 -3.26 -4.09
CA ALA A 41 -3.74 -2.69 -3.18
C ALA A 41 -3.20 -1.36 -3.68
N ASP A 42 -2.89 -1.26 -4.98
CA ASP A 42 -2.42 -0.04 -5.64
C ASP A 42 -3.44 1.10 -5.50
N GLY A 43 -4.69 0.84 -5.90
CA GLY A 43 -5.76 1.82 -5.84
C GLY A 43 -6.09 2.26 -4.40
N ALA A 44 -6.18 1.30 -3.46
CA ALA A 44 -6.50 1.63 -2.07
C ALA A 44 -5.38 2.44 -1.39
N THR A 45 -4.11 2.14 -1.67
CA THR A 45 -2.99 2.93 -1.13
C THR A 45 -2.89 4.31 -1.76
N LEU A 46 -3.21 4.45 -3.05
CA LEU A 46 -3.29 5.75 -3.71
C LEU A 46 -4.34 6.66 -3.05
N GLU A 47 -5.57 6.16 -2.88
CA GLU A 47 -6.64 6.91 -2.22
C GLU A 47 -6.28 7.31 -0.77
N ALA A 48 -5.66 6.40 -0.03
CA ALA A 48 -5.21 6.69 1.34
C ALA A 48 -4.12 7.78 1.36
N LEU A 49 -3.19 7.74 0.40
CA LEU A 49 -2.14 8.74 0.28
C LEU A 49 -2.71 10.11 -0.07
N GLU A 50 -3.61 10.20 -1.05
CA GLU A 50 -4.27 11.46 -1.42
C GLU A 50 -5.02 12.08 -0.23
N ALA A 51 -5.75 11.25 0.53
CA ALA A 51 -6.51 11.71 1.69
C ALA A 51 -5.62 12.21 2.85
N VAL A 52 -4.44 11.62 3.04
CA VAL A 52 -3.51 11.97 4.13
C VAL A 52 -2.59 13.13 3.73
N ALA A 53 -2.11 13.12 2.50
CA ALA A 53 -1.12 14.06 2.01
C ALA A 53 -1.77 15.37 1.52
N GLY A 54 -3.05 15.34 1.14
CA GLY A 54 -3.71 16.48 0.49
C GLY A 54 -3.03 16.88 -0.83
N ILE A 55 -2.25 15.97 -1.40
CA ILE A 55 -1.39 16.18 -2.56
C ILE A 55 -2.04 15.48 -3.74
N ASP A 56 -2.33 16.25 -4.79
CA ASP A 56 -2.56 15.74 -6.14
C ASP A 56 -1.21 15.18 -6.62
N LEU A 57 -1.11 13.86 -6.77
CA LEU A 57 0.13 13.09 -6.91
C LEU A 57 0.81 13.31 -8.27
N THR A 58 1.25 14.53 -8.51
CA THR A 58 2.40 14.78 -9.35
C THR A 58 3.63 14.40 -8.51
N LEU A 59 4.36 13.37 -8.94
CA LEU A 59 5.54 12.80 -8.28
C LEU A 59 6.73 13.80 -8.23
N SER A 60 6.52 14.97 -7.64
CA SER A 60 7.56 15.96 -7.37
C SER A 60 8.16 15.68 -6.00
N LEU A 61 9.49 15.62 -5.93
CA LEU A 61 10.23 15.51 -4.67
C LEU A 61 9.99 16.70 -3.74
N ASP A 62 9.56 17.84 -4.29
CA ASP A 62 9.25 19.05 -3.54
C ASP A 62 7.86 19.00 -2.87
N SER A 63 7.04 18.01 -3.24
CA SER A 63 5.68 17.80 -2.72
C SER A 63 5.61 16.68 -1.70
N TYR A 64 6.70 16.36 -1.00
CA TYR A 64 6.68 15.28 -0.01
C TYR A 64 5.86 15.67 1.23
N PRO A 65 5.08 14.74 1.82
CA PRO A 65 4.33 15.04 3.02
C PRO A 65 5.25 15.40 4.19
N GLU A 66 5.00 16.53 4.86
CA GLU A 66 5.81 16.96 6.02
C GLU A 66 5.42 16.20 7.30
N THR A 67 4.18 15.69 7.36
CA THR A 67 3.65 14.99 8.52
C THR A 67 4.27 13.60 8.67
N ARG A 68 4.38 13.10 9.91
CA ARG A 68 4.84 11.72 10.16
C ARG A 68 3.93 10.72 9.46
N LEU A 69 2.61 10.93 9.54
CA LEU A 69 1.61 10.07 8.90
C LEU A 69 1.78 10.05 7.38
N GLY A 70 1.90 11.20 6.73
CA GLY A 70 2.08 11.26 5.28
C GLY A 70 3.38 10.58 4.81
N ARG A 71 4.48 10.71 5.56
CA ARG A 71 5.72 9.99 5.26
C ARG A 71 5.58 8.47 5.38
N LEU A 72 4.84 7.99 6.38
CA LEU A 72 4.56 6.56 6.53
C LEU A 72 3.73 6.05 5.35
N VAL A 73 2.66 6.76 4.97
CA VAL A 73 1.80 6.36 3.86
C VAL A 73 2.52 6.44 2.50
N MET A 74 3.45 7.37 2.33
CA MET A 74 4.34 7.40 1.16
C MET A 74 5.28 6.19 1.13
N ALA A 75 5.88 5.82 2.26
CA ALA A 75 6.73 4.62 2.33
C ALA A 75 5.94 3.35 2.00
N VAL A 76 4.70 3.25 2.48
CA VAL A 76 3.75 2.19 2.10
C VAL A 76 3.55 2.17 0.58
N ARG A 77 3.28 3.32 -0.05
CA ARG A 77 3.06 3.40 -1.50
C ARG A 77 4.26 2.87 -2.30
N LEU A 78 5.48 3.23 -1.91
CA LEU A 78 6.70 2.78 -2.56
C LEU A 78 6.88 1.26 -2.43
N LEU A 79 6.58 0.69 -1.26
CA LEU A 79 6.63 -0.75 -1.04
C LEU A 79 5.55 -1.50 -1.82
N VAL A 80 4.33 -0.94 -1.92
CA VAL A 80 3.29 -1.53 -2.77
C VAL A 80 3.74 -1.57 -4.22
N LEU A 81 4.24 -0.45 -4.75
CA LEU A 81 4.75 -0.40 -6.13
C LEU A 81 5.85 -1.45 -6.36
N ALA A 82 6.81 -1.57 -5.43
CA ALA A 82 7.87 -2.57 -5.53
C ALA A 82 7.32 -4.01 -5.49
N GLY A 83 6.36 -4.28 -4.61
CA GLY A 83 5.77 -5.61 -4.45
C GLY A 83 4.79 -6.01 -5.54
N THR A 84 4.23 -5.05 -6.30
CA THR A 84 3.27 -5.32 -7.39
C THR A 84 3.89 -5.30 -8.79
N ASP A 85 5.15 -4.87 -8.94
CA ASP A 85 5.84 -4.84 -10.22
C ASP A 85 6.39 -6.23 -10.64
N GLU A 86 6.88 -6.35 -11.87
CA GLU A 86 7.52 -7.58 -12.35
C GLU A 86 8.71 -7.97 -11.46
N GLY A 87 8.62 -9.13 -10.80
CA GLY A 87 9.63 -9.60 -9.85
C GLY A 87 9.49 -9.03 -8.43
N GLY A 88 8.38 -8.33 -8.13
CA GLY A 88 8.02 -7.94 -6.77
C GLY A 88 7.86 -9.14 -5.84
N GLN A 89 8.04 -8.90 -4.54
CA GLN A 89 8.00 -9.94 -3.51
C GLN A 89 6.88 -9.70 -2.50
N SER A 90 6.31 -10.79 -2.00
CA SER A 90 5.31 -10.78 -0.93
C SER A 90 5.80 -10.02 0.31
N THR A 91 7.10 -10.08 0.61
CA THR A 91 7.72 -9.40 1.75
C THR A 91 7.62 -7.87 1.69
N ASP A 92 7.64 -7.28 0.50
CA ASP A 92 7.46 -5.82 0.35
C ASP A 92 6.04 -5.42 0.73
N LEU A 93 5.07 -6.22 0.28
CA LEU A 93 3.65 -6.04 0.58
C LEU A 93 3.35 -6.28 2.06
N GLU A 94 3.96 -7.28 2.69
CA GLU A 94 3.84 -7.51 4.13
C GLU A 94 4.38 -6.32 4.94
N MET A 95 5.52 -5.75 4.54
CA MET A 95 6.09 -4.58 5.19
C MET A 95 5.16 -3.37 5.03
N ALA A 96 4.59 -3.18 3.84
CA ALA A 96 3.60 -2.14 3.57
C ALA A 96 2.35 -2.29 4.46
N ALA A 97 1.80 -3.49 4.59
CA ALA A 97 0.64 -3.75 5.44
C ALA A 97 0.92 -3.43 6.92
N ARG A 98 2.11 -3.81 7.43
CA ARG A 98 2.53 -3.50 8.80
C ARG A 98 2.72 -2.00 9.03
N LEU A 99 3.29 -1.28 8.06
CA LEU A 99 3.43 0.17 8.14
C LEU A 99 2.09 0.89 8.14
N LEU A 100 1.08 0.39 7.41
CA LEU A 100 -0.29 0.91 7.49
C LEU A 100 -0.90 0.71 8.88
N ALA A 101 -0.70 -0.45 9.51
CA ALA A 101 -1.14 -0.67 10.89
C ALA A 101 -0.50 0.34 11.86
N LEU A 102 0.81 0.56 11.75
CA LEU A 102 1.52 1.56 12.54
C LEU A 102 1.08 3.01 12.24
N ALA A 103 0.60 3.28 11.03
CA ALA A 103 0.07 4.58 10.64
C ALA A 103 -1.33 4.83 11.23
N ILE A 104 -2.14 3.79 11.40
CA ILE A 104 -3.48 3.87 12.02
C ILE A 104 -3.38 4.15 13.53
N GLU A 105 -2.38 3.58 14.21
CA GLU A 105 -2.18 3.74 15.65
C GLU A 105 -1.52 5.08 16.07
N ALA A 106 -1.13 5.91 15.10
CA ALA A 106 -0.32 7.11 15.29
C ALA A 106 -1.12 8.41 15.40
#